data_AF-A0A0D7AUA2-F1
#
_entry.id   AF-A0A0D7AUA2-F1
#
_cell.length_a   1.000
_cell.length_b   1.000
_cell.length_c   1.000
_cell.angle_alpha   90.00
_cell.angle_beta   90.00
_cell.angle_gamma   90.00
#
_symmetry.space_group_name_H-M   'P 1'
#
loop_
_entity.id
_entity.type
_entity.pdbx_description
1 polymer ?
#
loop_
_entity_poly.entity_id
_entity_poly.type
_entity_poly.pdbx_seq_one_letter_code
_entity_poly.pdbx_strand_id
1 'polypeptide(L)'
;MYPKRYKPHEETSTYTLELPEALQKRRVHPTFHVSLLRPHHANNDLLFPNRDSPDPYDFGTPEEAEWFVDEIIGHGWTGRKLKLQVRWSQGDTTWEELDSEIEQLEALERYLELHEVDDPNDLPKAETKKKNARRARKR
;
A
#
# COMPACT_ATOMS: atom_id res chain seq x y z
N MET A 1 -41.67 12.36 -10.75
CA MET A 1 -41.43 12.76 -9.35
C MET A 1 -40.33 11.86 -8.81
N TYR A 2 -39.12 12.40 -8.63
CA TYR A 2 -38.02 11.60 -8.08
C TYR A 2 -38.26 11.39 -6.57
N PRO A 3 -38.11 10.18 -6.03
CA PRO A 3 -38.25 9.94 -4.61
C PRO A 3 -37.21 10.77 -3.84
N LYS A 4 -37.62 11.38 -2.72
CA LYS A 4 -36.70 12.13 -1.86
C LYS A 4 -35.68 11.17 -1.26
N ARG A 5 -34.40 11.32 -1.64
CA ARG A 5 -33.27 10.52 -1.14
C ARG A 5 -32.67 11.07 0.16
N TYR A 6 -33.52 11.56 1.07
CA TYR A 6 -33.08 12.15 2.35
C TYR A 6 -34.14 12.08 3.44
N LYS A 7 -33.68 12.09 4.71
CA LYS A 7 -34.50 12.16 5.93
C LYS A 7 -34.07 13.37 6.77
N PRO A 8 -34.94 14.37 7.00
CA PRO A 8 -34.64 15.52 7.85
C PRO A 8 -34.80 15.19 9.35
N HIS A 9 -33.98 15.83 10.19
CA HIS A 9 -34.07 15.81 11.65
C HIS A 9 -34.06 17.27 12.15
N GLU A 10 -35.25 17.83 12.34
CA GLU A 10 -35.42 19.26 12.64
C GLU A 10 -34.82 19.65 14.01
N GLU A 11 -34.92 18.78 15.00
CA GLU A 11 -34.42 19.00 16.38
C GLU A 11 -32.92 19.30 16.43
N THR A 12 -32.16 18.69 15.53
CA THR A 12 -30.69 18.83 15.47
C THR A 12 -30.22 19.63 14.26
N SER A 13 -31.16 20.13 13.44
CA SER A 13 -30.86 20.77 12.16
C SER A 13 -29.96 19.90 11.26
N THR A 14 -30.18 18.58 11.25
CA THR A 14 -29.42 17.62 10.45
C THR A 14 -30.26 16.94 9.38
N TYR A 15 -29.60 16.39 8.37
CA TYR A 15 -30.21 15.61 7.30
C TYR A 15 -29.42 14.33 7.09
N THR A 16 -30.10 13.19 7.03
CA THR A 16 -29.53 11.91 6.58
C THR A 16 -29.75 11.75 5.09
N LEU A 17 -28.69 11.61 4.32
CA LEU A 17 -28.71 11.43 2.86
C LEU A 17 -28.49 9.96 2.49
N GLU A 18 -29.12 9.51 1.39
CA GLU A 18 -28.74 8.23 0.77
C GLU A 18 -27.44 8.43 -0.01
N LEU A 19 -26.31 8.03 0.58
CA LEU A 19 -25.00 8.14 -0.04
C LEU A 19 -24.79 7.07 -1.13
N PRO A 20 -24.04 7.36 -2.20
CA PRO A 20 -23.53 6.34 -3.12
C PRO A 20 -22.78 5.22 -2.39
N GLU A 21 -22.87 3.99 -2.91
CA GLU A 21 -22.26 2.79 -2.31
C GLU A 21 -20.75 2.96 -2.04
N ALA A 22 -20.03 3.64 -2.93
CA ALA A 22 -18.60 3.89 -2.77
C ALA A 22 -18.27 4.68 -1.49
N LEU A 23 -19.11 5.65 -1.10
CA LEU A 23 -18.93 6.41 0.15
C LEU A 23 -19.33 5.57 1.38
N GLN A 24 -20.35 4.70 1.24
CA GLN A 24 -20.75 3.80 2.32
C GLN A 24 -19.67 2.76 2.63
N LYS A 25 -19.01 2.19 1.61
CA LYS A 25 -17.88 1.25 1.78
C LYS A 25 -16.73 1.84 2.60
N ARG A 26 -16.51 3.16 2.48
CA ARG A 26 -15.52 3.91 3.27
C ARG A 26 -16.05 4.38 4.63
N ARG A 27 -17.24 3.95 5.06
CA ARG A 27 -17.88 4.29 6.34
C ARG A 27 -18.13 5.79 6.53
N VAL A 28 -18.37 6.53 5.43
CA VAL A 28 -18.76 7.95 5.52
C VAL A 28 -20.12 8.05 6.20
N HIS A 29 -20.22 8.91 7.21
CA HIS A 29 -21.46 9.09 7.96
C HIS A 29 -22.53 9.78 7.09
N PRO A 30 -23.74 9.21 6.95
CA PRO A 30 -24.76 9.74 6.02
C PRO A 30 -25.50 10.98 6.56
N THR A 31 -25.34 11.31 7.84
CA THR A 31 -26.01 12.46 8.46
C THR A 31 -25.10 13.66 8.56
N PHE A 32 -25.55 14.79 8.02
CA PHE A 32 -24.82 16.06 7.99
C PHE A 32 -25.66 17.18 8.59
N HIS A 33 -25.01 18.14 9.25
CA HIS A 33 -25.67 19.37 9.68
C HIS A 33 -26.00 20.26 8.47
N VAL A 34 -27.13 20.98 8.53
CA VAL A 34 -27.64 21.81 7.42
C VAL A 34 -26.62 22.84 6.93
N SER A 35 -25.76 23.36 7.80
CA SER A 35 -24.72 24.33 7.43
C SER A 35 -23.62 23.77 6.51
N LEU A 36 -23.47 22.44 6.46
CA LEU A 36 -22.51 21.77 5.57
C LEU A 36 -23.11 21.42 4.21
N LEU A 37 -24.44 21.47 4.09
CA LEU A 37 -25.15 21.13 2.87
C LEU A 37 -25.32 22.37 1.99
N ARG A 38 -25.21 22.16 0.67
CA ARG A 38 -25.46 23.18 -0.34
C ARG A 38 -26.53 22.68 -1.31
N PRO A 39 -27.41 23.57 -1.81
CA PRO A 39 -28.32 23.21 -2.88
C PRO A 39 -27.57 22.66 -4.09
N HIS A 40 -28.08 21.57 -4.66
CA HIS A 40 -27.53 21.01 -5.89
C HIS A 40 -27.91 21.89 -7.08
N HIS A 41 -26.92 22.35 -7.83
CA HIS A 41 -27.11 23.03 -9.10
C HIS A 41 -26.75 22.07 -10.23
N ALA A 42 -27.71 21.80 -11.13
CA ALA A 42 -27.48 20.93 -12.27
C ALA A 42 -26.33 21.46 -13.14
N ASN A 43 -25.60 20.54 -13.76
CA ASN A 43 -24.53 20.90 -14.68
C ASN A 43 -25.08 21.61 -15.92
N ASN A 44 -24.26 22.45 -16.54
CA ASN A 44 -24.54 23.02 -17.85
C ASN A 44 -23.60 22.40 -18.87
N ASP A 45 -24.09 21.45 -19.65
CA ASP A 45 -23.28 20.64 -20.56
C ASP A 45 -22.65 21.44 -21.70
N LEU A 46 -23.21 22.61 -22.04
CA LEU A 46 -22.63 23.50 -23.04
C LEU A 46 -21.37 24.21 -22.53
N LEU A 47 -21.32 24.48 -21.22
CA LEU A 47 -20.19 25.16 -20.58
C LEU A 47 -19.21 24.16 -19.95
N PHE A 48 -19.69 23.00 -19.53
CA PHE A 48 -18.93 21.98 -18.79
C PHE A 48 -19.29 20.55 -19.27
N PRO A 49 -18.95 20.18 -20.51
CA PRO A 49 -19.36 18.91 -21.12
C PRO A 49 -18.83 17.65 -20.39
N ASN A 50 -17.75 17.77 -19.60
CA ASN A 50 -17.13 16.66 -18.86
C ASN A 50 -17.45 16.67 -17.36
N ARG A 51 -18.43 17.45 -16.90
CA ARG A 51 -18.75 17.55 -15.46
C ARG A 51 -19.83 16.57 -14.99
N ASP A 52 -20.59 16.00 -15.92
CA ASP A 52 -21.64 15.01 -15.64
C ASP A 52 -21.14 13.56 -15.64
N SER A 53 -19.92 13.29 -16.10
CA SER A 53 -19.25 12.06 -15.71
C SER A 53 -18.82 12.23 -14.26
N PRO A 54 -19.42 11.53 -13.28
CA PRO A 54 -18.78 11.44 -11.98
C PRO A 54 -17.45 10.77 -12.25
N ASP A 55 -16.37 11.55 -12.27
CA ASP A 55 -15.05 10.96 -12.15
C ASP A 55 -15.15 10.02 -10.95
N PRO A 56 -14.81 8.72 -11.11
CA PRO A 56 -14.76 7.84 -9.98
C PRO A 56 -13.91 8.54 -8.94
N TYR A 57 -14.50 8.83 -7.78
CA TYR A 57 -13.78 9.46 -6.68
C TYR A 57 -12.48 8.69 -6.49
N ASP A 58 -11.35 9.37 -6.70
CA ASP A 58 -10.05 8.78 -6.47
C ASP A 58 -9.86 8.67 -4.95
N PHE A 59 -10.23 7.50 -4.42
CA PHE A 59 -10.06 7.17 -3.00
C PHE A 59 -8.69 6.54 -2.73
N GLY A 60 -7.74 6.66 -3.65
CA GLY A 60 -6.44 6.00 -3.60
C GLY A 60 -6.52 4.48 -3.69
N THR A 61 -5.38 3.84 -3.48
CA THR A 61 -5.22 2.38 -3.52
C THR A 61 -6.11 1.72 -2.45
N PRO A 62 -6.88 0.67 -2.78
CA PRO A 62 -7.63 -0.12 -1.80
C PRO A 62 -6.72 -0.64 -0.67
N GLU A 63 -7.27 -0.85 0.52
CA GLU A 63 -6.51 -1.42 1.65
C GLU A 63 -6.11 -2.89 1.38
N GLU A 64 -6.88 -3.57 0.55
CA GLU A 64 -6.62 -4.93 0.05
C GLU A 64 -5.73 -4.94 -1.21
N ALA A 65 -5.13 -3.81 -1.58
CA ALA A 65 -4.28 -3.78 -2.76
C ALA A 65 -3.01 -4.63 -2.51
N GLU A 66 -2.88 -5.68 -3.31
CA GLU A 66 -1.67 -6.49 -3.39
C GLU A 66 -0.50 -5.60 -3.83
N TRP A 67 0.55 -5.55 -3.01
CA TRP A 67 1.75 -4.77 -3.31
C TRP A 67 2.65 -5.59 -4.24
N PHE A 68 2.84 -5.11 -5.47
CA PHE A 68 3.72 -5.76 -6.43
C PHE A 68 5.19 -5.48 -6.08
N VAL A 69 5.96 -6.55 -5.94
CA VAL A 69 7.42 -6.52 -5.88
C VAL A 69 7.98 -6.38 -7.29
N ASP A 70 8.87 -5.42 -7.49
CA ASP A 70 9.52 -5.16 -8.77
C ASP A 70 10.79 -6.01 -8.91
N GLU A 71 11.72 -5.91 -7.96
CA GLU A 71 12.92 -6.75 -7.92
C GLU A 71 13.52 -6.87 -6.50
N ILE A 72 14.34 -7.89 -6.29
CA ILE A 72 15.24 -7.97 -5.14
C ILE A 72 16.59 -7.40 -5.56
N ILE A 73 17.06 -6.37 -4.85
CA ILE A 73 18.28 -5.64 -5.19
C ILE A 73 19.48 -6.02 -4.33
N GLY A 74 19.26 -6.82 -3.29
CA GLY A 74 20.31 -7.14 -2.33
C GLY A 74 19.84 -8.15 -1.28
N HIS A 75 20.83 -8.69 -0.57
CA HIS A 75 20.59 -9.52 0.60
C HIS A 75 21.61 -9.23 1.70
N GLY A 76 21.24 -9.57 2.93
CA GLY A 76 22.06 -9.38 4.11
C GLY A 76 21.82 -10.46 5.15
N TRP A 77 22.88 -10.82 5.86
CA TRP A 77 22.83 -11.85 6.89
C TRP A 77 22.99 -11.26 8.28
N THR A 78 22.00 -11.48 9.15
CA THR A 78 22.09 -11.19 10.58
C THR A 78 22.20 -12.51 11.35
N GLY A 79 23.44 -12.98 11.55
CA GLY A 79 23.68 -14.30 12.12
C GLY A 79 23.25 -15.41 11.16
N ARG A 80 22.16 -16.12 11.52
CA ARG A 80 21.54 -17.16 10.67
C ARG A 80 20.32 -16.66 9.91
N LYS A 81 19.85 -15.44 10.15
CA LYS A 81 18.69 -14.88 9.47
C LYS A 81 19.11 -14.19 8.18
N LEU A 82 18.49 -14.58 7.08
CA LEU A 82 18.57 -13.89 5.80
C LEU A 82 17.55 -12.75 5.78
N LYS A 83 17.97 -11.59 5.26
CA LYS A 83 17.09 -10.49 4.91
C LYS A 83 17.31 -10.10 3.47
N LEU A 84 16.24 -9.80 2.76
CA LEU A 84 16.24 -9.41 1.36
C LEU A 84 15.87 -7.94 1.26
N GLN A 85 16.57 -7.21 0.40
CA GLN A 85 16.25 -5.83 0.08
C GLN A 85 15.31 -5.82 -1.11
N VAL A 86 14.03 -5.55 -0.84
CA VAL A 86 12.94 -5.62 -1.81
C VAL A 86 12.67 -4.22 -2.35
N ARG A 87 12.67 -4.07 -3.68
CA ARG A 87 12.17 -2.87 -4.36
C ARG A 87 10.72 -3.10 -4.74
N TRP A 88 9.84 -2.21 -4.27
CA TRP A 88 8.41 -2.25 -4.56
C TRP A 88 8.10 -1.47 -5.85
N SER A 89 7.00 -1.84 -6.52
CA SER A 89 6.52 -1.17 -7.75
C SER A 89 6.28 0.34 -7.60
N GLN A 90 6.01 0.83 -6.37
CA GLN A 90 5.87 2.27 -6.08
C GLN A 90 7.20 2.99 -5.83
N GLY A 91 8.33 2.28 -5.94
CA GLY A 91 9.69 2.83 -5.81
C GLY A 91 10.26 2.79 -4.39
N ASP A 92 9.46 2.43 -3.40
CA ASP A 92 9.96 2.22 -2.04
C ASP A 92 10.88 1.00 -1.97
N THR A 93 11.77 0.99 -0.98
CA THR A 93 12.69 -0.12 -0.75
C THR A 93 12.71 -0.47 0.73
N THR A 94 12.46 -1.74 1.06
CA THR A 94 12.43 -2.24 2.44
C THR A 94 13.29 -3.49 2.61
N TRP A 95 13.58 -3.83 3.86
CA TRP A 95 14.32 -5.04 4.23
C TRP A 95 13.36 -6.05 4.84
N GLU A 96 13.07 -7.11 4.11
CA GLU A 96 12.12 -8.15 4.52
C GLU A 96 12.85 -9.44 4.96
N GLU A 97 12.26 -10.18 5.89
CA GLU A 97 12.73 -11.53 6.25
C GLU A 97 12.21 -12.53 5.21
N LEU A 98 12.94 -13.62 4.96
CA LEU A 98 12.45 -14.68 4.08
C LEU A 98 11.22 -15.33 4.73
N ASP A 99 10.05 -15.12 4.14
CA ASP A 99 8.77 -15.71 4.52
C ASP A 99 8.10 -16.41 3.32
N SER A 100 6.96 -17.06 3.55
CA SER A 100 6.29 -17.84 2.51
C SER A 100 5.78 -17.00 1.33
N GLU A 101 5.50 -15.71 1.54
CA GLU A 101 5.06 -14.82 0.47
C GLU A 101 6.24 -14.47 -0.43
N ILE A 102 7.40 -14.16 0.16
CA ILE A 102 8.62 -13.82 -0.56
C ILE A 102 9.24 -15.03 -1.27
N GLU A 103 9.14 -16.23 -0.67
CA GLU A 103 9.60 -17.49 -1.28
C GLU A 103 8.90 -17.81 -2.62
N GLN A 104 7.68 -17.29 -2.83
CA GLN A 104 6.90 -17.51 -4.04
C GLN A 104 7.11 -16.44 -5.12
N LEU A 105 7.96 -15.44 -4.88
CA LEU A 105 8.18 -14.35 -5.82
C LEU A 105 9.11 -14.76 -6.96
N GLU A 106 8.69 -14.52 -8.21
CA GLU A 106 9.55 -14.61 -9.39
C GLU A 106 10.81 -13.72 -9.25
N ALA A 107 10.69 -12.59 -8.55
CA ALA A 107 11.81 -11.71 -8.23
C ALA A 107 12.91 -12.41 -7.40
N LEU A 108 12.55 -13.37 -6.55
CA LEU A 108 13.52 -14.16 -5.79
C LEU A 108 14.23 -15.16 -6.70
N GLU A 109 13.51 -15.90 -7.53
CA GLU A 109 14.10 -16.86 -8.48
C GLU A 109 15.14 -16.17 -9.37
N ARG A 110 14.80 -15.02 -9.96
CA ARG A 110 15.72 -14.22 -10.78
C ARG A 110 16.95 -13.74 -10.01
N TYR A 111 16.78 -13.42 -8.73
CA TYR A 111 17.88 -12.97 -7.88
C TYR A 111 18.83 -14.12 -7.53
N LEU A 112 18.28 -15.31 -7.26
CA LEU A 112 19.06 -16.52 -7.00
C LEU A 112 19.83 -16.96 -8.25
N GLU A 113 19.20 -16.91 -9.42
CA GLU A 113 19.84 -17.19 -10.72
C GLU A 113 21.04 -16.27 -10.97
N LEU A 114 20.92 -14.98 -10.68
CA LEU A 114 22.03 -14.01 -10.77
C LEU A 114 23.22 -14.37 -9.86
N HIS A 115 22.94 -15.02 -8.74
CA HIS A 115 23.93 -15.48 -7.78
C HIS A 115 24.38 -16.94 -7.99
N GLU A 116 23.88 -17.61 -9.03
CA GLU A 116 24.18 -19.00 -9.36
C GLU A 116 23.87 -19.98 -8.19
N VAL A 117 22.79 -19.71 -7.45
CA VAL A 117 22.32 -20.55 -6.33
C VAL A 117 20.86 -20.95 -6.52
N ASP A 118 20.45 -22.08 -5.96
CA ASP A 118 19.05 -22.56 -6.00
C ASP A 118 18.31 -22.31 -4.68
N ASP A 119 19.03 -22.26 -3.55
CA ASP A 119 18.47 -22.05 -2.20
C ASP A 119 18.86 -20.66 -1.68
N PRO A 120 17.91 -19.85 -1.16
CA PRO A 120 18.22 -18.57 -0.53
C PRO A 120 19.28 -18.65 0.58
N ASN A 121 19.40 -19.80 1.25
CA ASN A 121 20.37 -19.99 2.33
C ASN A 121 21.83 -20.12 1.84
N ASP A 122 22.01 -20.42 0.55
CA ASP A 122 23.32 -20.54 -0.08
C ASP A 122 23.86 -19.19 -0.58
N LEU A 123 23.07 -18.12 -0.44
CA LEU A 123 23.50 -16.78 -0.75
C LEU A 123 24.77 -16.37 0.04
N PRO A 124 25.72 -15.68 -0.61
CA PRO A 124 27.02 -15.39 -0.03
C PRO A 124 26.93 -14.55 1.25
N LYS A 125 27.53 -15.05 2.33
CA LYS A 125 27.62 -14.32 3.60
C LYS A 125 28.79 -13.35 3.52
N ALA A 126 28.55 -12.07 3.81
CA ALA A 126 29.62 -11.09 3.89
C ALA A 126 30.76 -11.60 4.80
N GLU A 127 31.99 -11.67 4.26
CA GLU A 127 33.13 -12.21 4.99
C GLU A 127 33.36 -11.41 6.28
N THR A 128 33.20 -12.07 7.43
CA THR A 128 33.64 -11.50 8.71
C THR A 128 35.16 -11.45 8.72
N LYS A 129 35.76 -10.26 8.54
CA LYS A 129 37.19 -10.05 8.77
C LYS A 129 37.54 -10.51 10.20
N LYS A 130 38.17 -11.69 10.33
CA LYS A 130 38.70 -12.21 11.60
C LYS A 130 39.69 -11.20 12.18
N LYS A 131 39.33 -10.53 13.28
CA LYS A 131 40.29 -9.77 14.10
C LYS A 131 41.24 -10.75 14.79
N ASN A 132 42.36 -11.07 14.14
CA ASN A 132 43.47 -11.77 14.79
C ASN A 132 44.18 -10.82 15.77
N ALA A 133 43.66 -10.68 16.99
CA ALA A 133 44.44 -10.13 18.10
C ALA A 133 45.40 -11.22 18.59
N ARG A 134 46.63 -11.18 18.08
CA ARG A 134 47.72 -12.05 18.50
C ARG A 134 47.98 -11.87 20.00
N ARG A 135 48.00 -13.00 20.72
CA ARG A 135 48.64 -13.16 22.03
C ARG A 135 50.02 -12.48 22.03
N ALA A 136 50.26 -11.59 22.98
CA ALA A 136 51.60 -11.29 23.46
C ALA A 136 51.69 -11.73 24.93
N ARG A 137 52.47 -12.79 25.16
CA ARG A 137 52.96 -13.27 26.45
C ARG A 137 54.37 -12.69 26.65
N LYS A 138 54.78 -12.45 27.90
CA LYS A 138 56.04 -11.86 28.46
C LYS A 138 55.88 -10.39 28.90
N ARG A 139 56.32 -9.98 30.09
CA ARG A 139 57.33 -10.54 31.01
C ARG A 139 56.81 -10.55 32.45
#